data_AF-A0A5B7C7Y0-F1
#
_entry.id   AF-A0A5B7C7Y0-F1
#
_cell.length_a   1.000
_cell.length_b   1.000
_cell.length_c   1.000
_cell.angle_alpha   90.00
_cell.angle_beta   90.00
_cell.angle_gamma   90.00
#
_symmetry.space_group_name_H-M   'P 1'
#
loop_
_entity.id
_entity.type
_entity.pdbx_description
1 polymer ?
#
loop_
_entity_poly.entity_id
_entity_poly.type
_entity_poly.pdbx_seq_one_letter_code
_entity_poly.pdbx_strand_id
1 'polypeptide(L)'
;YNAVKERKDAKVIELCGKFPGGPLGIITVHEDTVIHMASYTEQDKLVLHLLESTLPSEMMKGNDVGNTILHEAATSSKLVEAAREMLRRAPELLEKRNIYGETAIF
;
A
#
# COMPACT_ATOMS: atom_id res chain seq x y z
N TYR A 1 10.23 2.16 -7.94
CA TYR A 1 10.95 1.09 -7.23
C TYR A 1 12.14 1.58 -6.42
N ASN A 2 13.29 1.92 -7.02
CA ASN A 2 14.53 2.25 -6.27
C ASN A 2 14.33 3.35 -5.21
N ALA A 3 13.59 4.42 -5.51
CA ALA A 3 13.34 5.49 -4.55
C ALA A 3 12.64 5.03 -3.27
N VAL A 4 11.68 4.09 -3.37
CA VAL A 4 10.99 3.51 -2.20
C VAL A 4 11.96 2.62 -1.42
N LYS A 5 12.70 1.76 -2.11
CA LYS A 5 13.69 0.85 -1.50
C LYS A 5 14.79 1.60 -0.76
N GLU A 6 15.24 2.71 -1.32
CA GLU A 6 16.26 3.59 -0.74
C GLU A 6 15.71 4.59 0.29
N ARG A 7 14.39 4.54 0.60
CA ARG A 7 13.70 5.41 1.56
C ARG A 7 13.88 6.90 1.27
N LYS A 8 13.74 7.26 0.00
CA LYS A 8 13.83 8.65 -0.50
C LYS A 8 12.42 9.24 -0.62
N ASP A 9 11.73 9.45 0.49
CA ASP A 9 10.31 9.82 0.55
C ASP A 9 9.96 11.00 -0.36
N ALA A 10 10.70 12.12 -0.28
CA ALA A 10 10.48 13.28 -1.14
C ALA A 10 10.57 12.93 -2.64
N LYS A 11 11.49 12.03 -3.00
CA LYS A 11 11.63 11.58 -4.39
C LYS A 11 10.48 10.66 -4.80
N VAL A 12 10.01 9.81 -3.89
CA VAL A 12 8.82 8.96 -4.15
C VAL A 12 7.62 9.84 -4.44
N ILE A 13 7.36 10.83 -3.59
CA ILE A 13 6.23 11.77 -3.74
C ILE A 13 6.32 12.53 -5.07
N GLU A 14 7.49 13.07 -5.39
CA GLU A 14 7.73 13.75 -6.67
C GLU A 14 7.44 12.83 -7.87
N LEU A 15 7.85 11.57 -7.80
CA LEU A 15 7.63 10.60 -8.86
C LEU A 15 6.15 10.20 -8.96
N CYS A 16 5.44 10.03 -7.85
CA CYS A 16 4.00 9.77 -7.85
C CYS A 16 3.21 10.92 -8.49
N GLY A 17 3.62 12.17 -8.29
CA GLY A 17 2.97 13.31 -8.95
C GLY A 17 3.18 13.37 -10.47
N LYS A 18 4.21 12.68 -11.00
CA LYS A 18 4.54 12.67 -12.44
C LYS A 18 4.11 11.41 -13.16
N PHE A 19 4.01 10.28 -12.45
CA PHE A 19 3.76 8.97 -13.03
C PHE A 19 2.26 8.67 -13.10
N PRO A 20 1.75 8.18 -14.25
CA PRO A 20 0.35 7.74 -14.35
C PRO A 20 0.02 6.68 -13.28
N GLY A 21 -1.04 6.90 -12.51
CA GLY A 21 -1.45 6.03 -11.41
C GLY A 21 -0.85 6.40 -10.04
N GLY A 22 0.11 7.33 -9.97
CA GLY A 22 0.60 7.91 -8.71
C GLY A 22 0.94 6.88 -7.62
N PRO A 23 0.34 6.92 -6.43
CA PRO A 23 0.53 5.91 -5.37
C PRO A 23 0.20 4.47 -5.80
N LEU A 24 -0.70 4.30 -6.75
CA LEU A 24 -1.17 3.01 -7.27
C LEU A 24 -0.42 2.55 -8.52
N GLY A 25 0.59 3.32 -8.95
CA GLY A 25 1.47 2.94 -10.04
C GLY A 25 2.21 1.63 -9.71
N ILE A 26 2.09 0.64 -10.58
CA ILE A 26 2.74 -0.67 -10.45
C ILE A 26 4.25 -0.52 -10.69
N ILE A 27 5.07 -1.04 -9.79
CA ILE A 27 6.53 -0.87 -9.80
C ILE A 27 7.33 -2.15 -9.59
N THR A 28 6.67 -3.30 -9.41
CA THR A 28 7.31 -4.63 -9.31
C THR A 28 6.70 -5.61 -10.32
N VAL A 29 7.35 -6.76 -10.49
CA VAL A 29 6.83 -7.87 -11.31
C VAL A 29 5.62 -8.56 -10.68
N HIS A 30 5.41 -8.39 -9.38
CA HIS A 30 4.27 -8.91 -8.63
C HIS A 30 3.07 -7.95 -8.61
N GLU A 31 3.08 -6.97 -9.50
CA GLU A 31 2.08 -5.90 -9.54
C GLU A 31 1.96 -5.06 -8.25
N ASP A 32 3.01 -5.03 -7.43
CA ASP A 32 3.03 -4.14 -6.27
C ASP A 32 3.01 -2.69 -6.73
N THR A 33 2.11 -1.93 -6.13
CA THR A 33 2.03 -0.50 -6.33
C THR A 33 3.10 0.20 -5.49
N VAL A 34 3.25 1.51 -5.68
CA VAL A 34 4.13 2.31 -4.81
C VAL A 34 3.73 2.16 -3.34
N ILE A 35 2.43 2.19 -3.04
CA ILE A 35 1.93 2.04 -1.67
C ILE A 35 2.07 0.62 -1.11
N HIS A 36 1.95 -0.44 -1.93
CA HIS A 36 2.31 -1.80 -1.52
C HIS A 36 3.77 -1.86 -1.07
N MET A 37 4.69 -1.38 -1.90
CA MET A 37 6.12 -1.39 -1.56
C MET A 37 6.47 -0.51 -0.37
N ALA A 38 5.84 0.66 -0.22
CA ALA A 38 6.03 1.51 0.95
C ALA A 38 5.58 0.81 2.24
N SER A 39 4.49 0.03 2.16
CA SER A 39 4.00 -0.79 3.27
C SER A 39 4.95 -1.95 3.57
N TYR A 40 5.34 -2.74 2.56
CA TYR A 40 6.30 -3.83 2.70
C TYR A 40 7.66 -3.38 3.29
N THR A 41 8.09 -2.16 2.98
CA THR A 41 9.35 -1.57 3.52
C THR A 41 9.17 -0.81 4.83
N GLU A 42 7.99 -0.91 5.46
CA GLU A 42 7.65 -0.38 6.78
C GLU A 42 7.76 1.16 6.89
N GLN A 43 7.40 1.89 5.83
CA GLN A 43 7.50 3.34 5.77
C GLN A 43 6.18 4.03 6.14
N ASP A 44 5.75 3.91 7.40
CA ASP A 44 4.44 4.35 7.92
C ASP A 44 4.04 5.77 7.49
N LYS A 45 4.94 6.74 7.66
CA LYS A 45 4.70 8.14 7.28
C LYS A 45 4.48 8.33 5.78
N LEU A 46 5.26 7.62 4.97
CA LEU A 46 5.12 7.66 3.52
C LEU A 46 3.80 7.02 3.11
N VAL A 47 3.41 5.90 3.73
CA VAL A 47 2.12 5.25 3.46
C VAL A 47 0.96 6.18 3.81
N LEU A 48 0.97 6.83 4.98
CA LEU A 48 -0.04 7.81 5.37
C LEU A 48 -0.16 8.96 4.35
N HIS A 49 0.97 9.50 3.89
CA HIS A 49 0.95 10.55 2.88
C HIS A 49 0.43 10.07 1.53
N LEU A 50 0.82 8.88 1.09
CA LEU A 50 0.32 8.29 -0.16
C LEU A 50 -1.19 8.01 -0.09
N LEU A 51 -1.70 7.63 1.08
CA LEU A 51 -3.13 7.44 1.31
C LEU A 51 -3.93 8.74 1.07
N GLU A 52 -3.40 9.92 1.40
CA GLU A 52 -4.11 11.20 1.20
C GLU A 52 -4.60 11.40 -0.25
N SER A 53 -3.89 10.82 -1.22
CA SER A 53 -4.21 10.90 -2.66
C SER A 53 -4.78 9.60 -3.25
N THR A 54 -5.09 8.60 -2.43
CA THR A 54 -5.68 7.32 -2.83
C THR A 54 -7.16 7.29 -2.46
N LEU A 55 -8.08 6.85 -3.31
CA LEU A 55 -9.50 6.73 -2.97
C LEU A 55 -9.79 5.41 -2.21
N PRO A 56 -10.81 5.36 -1.33
CA PRO A 56 -11.17 4.12 -0.63
C PRO A 56 -11.42 2.91 -1.54
N SER A 57 -12.08 3.11 -2.69
CA SER A 57 -12.32 2.06 -3.68
C SER A 57 -11.04 1.51 -4.30
N GLU A 58 -9.99 2.33 -4.38
CA GLU A 58 -8.71 1.94 -4.97
C GLU A 58 -7.85 1.15 -3.98
N MET A 59 -8.04 1.34 -2.68
CA MET A 59 -7.34 0.59 -1.62
C MET A 59 -7.67 -0.90 -1.66
N MET A 60 -8.82 -1.26 -2.24
CA MET A 60 -9.25 -2.65 -2.44
C MET A 60 -8.48 -3.38 -3.55
N LYS A 61 -7.65 -2.66 -4.32
CA LYS A 61 -6.81 -3.26 -5.37
C LYS A 61 -5.75 -4.15 -4.73
N GLY A 62 -5.75 -5.43 -5.11
CA GLY A 62 -4.68 -6.34 -4.78
C GLY A 62 -3.54 -6.27 -5.79
N ASN A 63 -2.38 -6.79 -5.39
CA ASN A 63 -1.28 -7.13 -6.30
C ASN A 63 -1.59 -8.46 -7.05
N ASP A 64 -0.60 -9.08 -7.70
CA ASP A 64 -0.79 -10.28 -8.53
C ASP A 64 -1.32 -11.50 -7.74
N VAL A 65 -0.99 -11.61 -6.46
CA VAL A 65 -1.52 -12.63 -5.52
C VAL A 65 -2.77 -12.16 -4.78
N GLY A 66 -3.26 -10.95 -5.07
CA GLY A 66 -4.47 -10.39 -4.46
C GLY A 66 -4.27 -9.80 -3.07
N ASN A 67 -3.03 -9.65 -2.60
CA ASN A 67 -2.73 -8.93 -1.37
C ASN A 67 -3.04 -7.45 -1.56
N THR A 68 -3.86 -6.88 -0.67
CA THR A 68 -4.07 -5.44 -0.59
C THR A 68 -3.00 -4.77 0.25
N ILE A 69 -3.00 -3.43 0.26
CA ILE A 69 -2.15 -2.64 1.16
C ILE A 69 -2.31 -3.01 2.64
N LEU A 70 -3.48 -3.51 3.06
CA LEU A 70 -3.69 -3.95 4.43
C LEU A 70 -3.03 -5.31 4.71
N HIS A 71 -2.98 -6.23 3.74
CA HIS A 71 -2.23 -7.49 3.89
C HIS A 71 -0.76 -7.18 4.16
N GLU A 72 -0.17 -6.29 3.36
CA GLU A 72 1.22 -5.85 3.55
C GLU A 72 1.41 -5.17 4.92
N ALA A 73 0.50 -4.25 5.29
CA ALA A 73 0.59 -3.53 6.56
C ALA A 73 0.47 -4.42 7.80
N ALA A 74 -0.33 -5.48 7.73
CA ALA A 74 -0.55 -6.40 8.84
C ALA A 74 0.71 -7.23 9.18
N THR A 75 1.67 -7.33 8.27
CA THR A 75 2.94 -8.05 8.52
C THR A 75 3.92 -7.29 9.44
N SER A 76 3.66 -6.01 9.74
CA SER A 76 4.57 -5.16 10.52
C SER A 76 3.89 -4.35 11.61
N SER A 77 4.42 -4.41 12.83
CA SER A 77 3.97 -3.58 13.96
C SER A 77 4.32 -2.09 13.82
N LYS A 78 5.09 -1.72 12.80
CA LYS A 78 5.45 -0.31 12.53
C LYS A 78 4.38 0.43 11.73
N LEU A 79 3.41 -0.28 11.16
CA LEU A 79 2.37 0.29 10.30
C LEU A 79 1.01 0.42 10.99
N VAL A 80 0.97 0.47 12.32
CA VAL A 80 -0.28 0.54 13.08
C VAL A 80 -1.10 1.78 12.71
N GLU A 81 -0.46 2.92 12.52
CA GLU A 81 -1.18 4.16 12.18
C GLU A 81 -1.67 4.15 10.73
N ALA A 82 -0.84 3.71 9.78
CA ALA A 82 -1.29 3.46 8.41
C ALA A 82 -2.45 2.46 8.34
N ALA A 83 -2.35 1.31 9.03
CA ALA A 83 -3.41 0.29 9.05
C ALA A 83 -4.71 0.82 9.68
N ARG A 84 -4.61 1.61 10.76
CA ARG A 84 -5.75 2.29 11.36
C ARG A 84 -6.42 3.22 10.36
N GLU A 85 -5.65 4.03 9.65
CA GLU A 85 -6.18 4.96 8.65
C GLU A 85 -6.79 4.20 7.46
N MET A 86 -6.18 3.09 7.04
CA MET A 86 -6.74 2.23 6.00
C MET A 86 -8.14 1.74 6.39
N LEU A 87 -8.26 1.17 7.59
CA LEU A 87 -9.52 0.62 8.10
C LEU A 87 -10.57 1.68 8.39
N ARG A 88 -10.15 2.88 8.82
CA ARG A 88 -11.06 4.02 9.00
C ARG A 88 -11.75 4.42 7.69
N ARG A 89 -11.06 4.23 6.56
CA ARG A 89 -11.52 4.67 5.24
C ARG A 89 -12.20 3.58 4.43
N ALA A 90 -11.72 2.35 4.57
CA ALA A 90 -12.20 1.17 3.84
C ALA A 90 -12.19 -0.04 4.80
N PRO A 91 -13.18 -0.15 5.72
CA PRO A 91 -13.26 -1.27 6.65
C PRO A 91 -13.40 -2.63 5.95
N GLU A 92 -13.92 -2.65 4.72
CA GLU A 92 -14.09 -3.85 3.88
C GLU A 92 -12.75 -4.53 3.54
N LEU A 93 -11.62 -3.86 3.74
CA LEU A 93 -10.29 -4.46 3.59
C LEU A 93 -10.08 -5.69 4.49
N LEU A 94 -10.76 -5.77 5.64
CA LEU A 94 -10.68 -6.93 6.53
C LEU A 94 -11.30 -8.20 5.93
N GLU A 95 -12.28 -8.03 5.05
CA GLU A 95 -13.00 -9.14 4.43
C GLU A 95 -12.34 -9.57 3.11
N LYS A 96 -11.44 -8.75 2.58
CA LYS A 96 -10.77 -9.01 1.32
C LYS A 96 -9.83 -10.20 1.46
N ARG A 97 -10.04 -11.20 0.61
CA ARG A 97 -9.19 -12.39 0.52
C ARG A 97 -8.24 -12.32 -0.67
N ASN A 98 -7.01 -12.77 -0.46
CA ASN A 98 -6.03 -13.01 -1.51
C ASN A 98 -6.36 -14.32 -2.26
N ILE A 99 -5.52 -14.72 -3.24
CA ILE A 99 -5.76 -15.95 -4.04
C ILE A 99 -5.70 -17.24 -3.22
N TYR A 100 -5.08 -17.20 -2.03
CA TYR A 100 -5.00 -18.32 -1.09
C TYR A 100 -6.18 -18.36 -0.12
N GLY A 101 -7.10 -17.40 -0.21
CA GLY A 101 -8.26 -17.29 0.69
C GLY A 101 -7.94 -16.60 2.02
N GLU A 102 -6.73 -16.07 2.20
CA GLU A 102 -6.28 -15.41 3.42
C GLU A 102 -6.77 -13.97 3.47
N THR A 103 -7.18 -13.51 4.64
CA THR A 103 -7.46 -12.10 4.93
C THR A 103 -6.22 -11.45 5.54
N ALA A 104 -6.15 -10.13 5.62
CA ALA A 104 -5.02 -9.43 6.22
C ALA A 104 -4.71 -9.81 7.69
N ILE A 105 -5.64 -10.42 8.43
CA ILE A 105 -5.45 -10.85 9.82
C ILE A 105 -5.09 -12.33 9.99
N PHE A 106 -4.92 -13.07 8.88
CA PHE A 106 -4.53 -14.47 8.85
C PHE A 106 -3.04 -14.58 8.56
#